data_AF-A0AA36HXF7-F1
#
_entry.id   AF-A0AA36HXF7-F1
#
_cell.length_a   1.000
_cell.length_b   1.000
_cell.length_c   1.000
_cell.angle_alpha   90.00
_cell.angle_beta   90.00
_cell.angle_gamma   90.00
#
_symmetry.space_group_name_H-M   'P 1'
#
loop_
_entity.id
_entity.type
_entity.pdbx_description
1 polymer ?
#
loop_
_entity_poly.entity_id
_entity_poly.type
_entity_poly.pdbx_seq_one_letter_code
_entity_poly.pdbx_strand_id
1 'polypeptide(L)'
;MWPICCSCEEPSGAQELVAVKSTIPADVVSISAPLGENEEASYGLLKHLEGSWNRYEDSEFMATILGERVDWAKRWNTPTSYLRVFGINKISVTVDGTMLVAELHMLDSDRPMLFWDDSDVWVKQDAEMESTQSGTH
;
A
#
# COMPACT_ATOMS: atom_id res chain seq x y z
N MET A 1 6.59 28.11 -34.08
CA MET A 1 8.02 27.83 -34.34
C MET A 1 8.82 28.47 -33.23
N TRP A 2 9.05 27.71 -32.15
CA TRP A 2 9.86 28.12 -30.99
C TRP A 2 10.85 26.99 -30.74
N PRO A 3 12.17 27.22 -30.92
CA PRO A 3 13.19 26.37 -30.32
C PRO A 3 13.50 26.91 -28.91
N ILE A 4 14.03 26.07 -28.03
CA ILE A 4 15.20 26.36 -27.21
C ILE A 4 15.49 25.09 -26.42
N CYS A 5 16.62 24.49 -26.78
CA CYS A 5 17.29 23.40 -26.09
C CYS A 5 17.65 23.83 -24.66
N CYS A 6 17.33 23.00 -23.68
CA CYS A 6 18.06 22.94 -22.42
C CYS A 6 18.86 21.63 -22.41
N SER A 7 20.08 21.72 -22.90
CA SER A 7 21.14 20.76 -22.57
C SER A 7 21.57 21.06 -21.15
N CYS A 8 21.17 20.22 -20.20
CA CYS A 8 21.71 20.26 -18.85
C CYS A 8 22.89 19.29 -18.80
N GLU A 9 24.09 19.87 -18.74
CA GLU A 9 25.37 19.19 -18.55
C GLU A 9 25.35 18.28 -17.31
N GLU A 10 25.91 17.08 -17.45
CA GLU A 10 26.16 16.14 -16.37
C GLU A 10 27.30 16.65 -15.47
N PRO A 11 27.09 16.81 -14.15
CA PRO A 11 28.21 16.93 -13.22
C PRO A 11 28.83 15.54 -12.99
N SER A 12 29.96 15.29 -13.63
CA SER A 12 30.89 14.21 -13.30
C SER A 12 31.50 14.49 -11.92
N GLY A 13 30.85 14.00 -10.87
CA GLY A 13 31.31 14.04 -9.49
C GLY A 13 31.70 12.65 -9.03
N ALA A 14 32.97 12.28 -9.22
CA ALA A 14 33.56 11.12 -8.55
C ALA A 14 33.58 11.39 -7.04
N GLN A 15 32.70 10.73 -6.28
CA GLN A 15 32.76 10.75 -4.82
C GLN A 15 33.56 9.55 -4.31
N GLU A 16 34.64 9.91 -3.64
CA GLU A 16 35.58 9.10 -2.89
C GLU A 16 34.86 8.26 -1.81
N LEU A 17 34.95 6.94 -1.93
CA LEU A 17 34.38 5.99 -0.96
C LEU A 17 35.24 5.98 0.31
N VAL A 18 34.88 6.80 1.30
CA VAL A 18 35.43 6.72 2.65
C VAL A 18 34.75 5.58 3.40
N ALA A 19 35.45 4.47 3.56
CA ALA A 19 35.01 3.32 4.33
C ALA A 19 34.95 3.68 5.83
N VAL A 20 33.79 4.08 6.32
CA VAL A 20 33.53 4.28 7.75
C VAL A 20 33.34 2.90 8.39
N LYS A 21 34.38 2.44 9.10
CA LYS A 21 34.35 1.23 9.92
C LYS A 21 33.46 1.50 11.15
N SER A 22 32.16 1.27 11.00
CA SER A 22 31.19 1.43 12.09
C SER A 22 31.26 0.22 13.02
N THR A 23 32.02 0.35 14.10
CA THR A 23 32.00 -0.59 15.23
C THR A 23 30.79 -0.25 16.09
N ILE A 24 29.67 -0.93 15.84
CA ILE A 24 28.47 -0.83 16.67
C ILE A 24 28.72 -1.67 17.94
N PRO A 25 28.68 -1.09 19.15
CA PRO A 25 28.73 -1.87 20.38
C PRO A 25 27.48 -2.73 20.50
N ALA A 26 27.69 -4.02 20.76
CA ALA A 26 26.65 -5.00 21.00
C ALA A 26 26.02 -4.79 22.39
N ASP A 27 25.20 -3.76 22.54
CA ASP A 27 24.28 -3.62 23.68
C ASP A 27 22.85 -3.66 23.13
N VAL A 28 22.41 -4.88 22.84
CA VAL A 28 21.06 -5.19 22.37
C VAL A 28 20.12 -5.05 23.56
N VAL A 29 19.61 -3.83 23.76
CA VAL A 29 18.46 -3.60 24.62
C VAL A 29 17.26 -4.24 23.91
N SER A 30 16.91 -5.46 24.31
CA SER A 30 15.65 -6.11 23.96
C SER A 30 14.50 -5.29 24.56
N ILE A 31 14.02 -4.33 23.78
CA ILE A 31 12.78 -3.61 24.07
C ILE A 31 11.65 -4.57 23.73
N SER A 32 11.23 -5.36 24.73
CA SER A 32 9.99 -6.13 24.69
C SER A 32 8.84 -5.12 24.61
N ALA A 33 8.41 -4.79 23.39
CA ALA A 33 7.24 -3.97 23.17
C ALA A 33 6.02 -4.63 23.87
N PRO A 34 5.18 -3.86 24.58
CA PRO A 34 4.01 -4.40 25.25
C PRO A 34 3.04 -5.00 24.24
N LEU A 35 2.94 -6.33 24.22
CA LEU A 35 2.10 -7.17 23.35
C LEU A 35 0.59 -7.10 23.63
N GLY A 36 0.10 -6.11 24.38
CA GLY A 36 -1.16 -6.28 25.12
C GLY A 36 -2.45 -5.87 24.43
N GLU A 37 -2.46 -4.77 23.66
CA GLU A 37 -3.72 -4.03 23.47
C GLU A 37 -4.02 -3.63 22.02
N ASN A 38 -3.16 -3.98 21.06
CA ASN A 38 -3.30 -3.53 19.67
C ASN A 38 -3.66 -4.65 18.67
N GLU A 39 -3.70 -5.91 19.09
CA GLU A 39 -4.00 -7.03 18.18
C GLU A 39 -5.49 -7.07 17.79
N GLU A 40 -6.42 -6.89 18.74
CA GLU A 40 -7.86 -6.90 18.41
C GLU A 40 -8.26 -5.80 17.43
N ALA A 41 -7.71 -4.59 17.60
CA ALA A 41 -7.95 -3.48 16.68
C ALA A 41 -7.44 -3.78 15.27
N SER A 42 -6.31 -4.49 15.16
CA SER A 42 -5.72 -4.88 13.88
C SER A 42 -6.58 -5.90 13.12
N TYR A 43 -7.12 -6.91 13.81
CA TYR A 43 -8.04 -7.89 13.20
C TYR A 43 -9.34 -7.24 12.73
N GLY A 44 -9.86 -6.30 13.51
CA GLY A 44 -11.04 -5.52 13.14
C GLY A 44 -10.81 -4.78 11.83
N LEU A 45 -9.69 -4.06 11.70
CA LEU A 45 -9.35 -3.31 10.49
C LEU A 45 -9.21 -4.20 9.25
N LEU A 46 -8.43 -5.28 9.35
CA LEU A 46 -8.20 -6.18 8.20
C LEU A 46 -9.49 -6.78 7.66
N LYS A 47 -10.44 -7.13 8.54
CA LYS A 47 -11.76 -7.62 8.13
C LYS A 47 -12.55 -6.60 7.30
N HIS A 48 -12.44 -5.30 7.60
CA HIS A 48 -13.09 -4.26 6.80
C HIS A 48 -12.43 -4.08 5.43
N LEU A 49 -11.15 -4.44 5.31
CA LEU A 49 -10.39 -4.34 4.06
C LEU A 49 -10.63 -5.50 3.09
N GLU A 50 -11.15 -6.63 3.56
CA GLU A 50 -11.35 -7.81 2.71
C GLU A 50 -12.30 -7.54 1.54
N GLY A 51 -11.87 -7.82 0.31
CA GLY A 51 -12.69 -7.64 -0.89
C GLY A 51 -11.88 -7.22 -2.11
N SER A 52 -12.58 -6.88 -3.18
CA SER A 52 -12.01 -6.39 -4.44
C SER A 52 -11.90 -4.86 -4.40
N TRP A 53 -10.74 -4.35 -4.83
CA TRP A 53 -10.42 -2.94 -4.81
C TRP A 53 -10.09 -2.42 -6.20
N ASN A 54 -10.70 -1.30 -6.54
CA ASN A 54 -10.51 -0.60 -7.81
C ASN A 54 -9.89 0.77 -7.55
N ARG A 55 -9.08 1.26 -8.48
CA ARG A 55 -8.60 2.64 -8.44
C ARG A 55 -9.77 3.60 -8.64
N TYR A 56 -9.81 4.67 -7.87
CA TYR A 56 -10.90 5.64 -7.87
C TYR A 56 -11.05 6.36 -9.20
N GLU A 57 -9.92 6.78 -9.79
CA GLU A 57 -9.89 7.64 -10.98
C GLU A 57 -10.56 6.99 -12.20
N ASP A 58 -10.27 5.72 -12.45
CA ASP A 58 -10.66 5.01 -13.67
C ASP A 58 -11.43 3.72 -13.41
N SER A 59 -11.77 3.44 -12.14
CA SER A 59 -12.45 2.21 -11.70
C SER A 59 -11.70 0.93 -12.08
N GLU A 60 -10.39 1.03 -12.30
CA GLU A 60 -9.59 -0.09 -12.76
C GLU A 60 -9.27 -1.05 -11.61
N PHE A 61 -9.50 -2.35 -11.78
CA PHE A 61 -9.23 -3.35 -10.74
C PHE A 61 -7.74 -3.39 -10.37
N MET A 62 -7.43 -3.23 -9.08
CA MET A 62 -6.07 -3.14 -8.54
C MET A 62 -5.64 -4.42 -7.83
N ALA A 63 -6.45 -4.89 -6.87
CA ALA A 63 -6.13 -6.05 -6.07
C ALA A 63 -7.37 -6.64 -5.36
N THR A 64 -7.24 -7.88 -4.92
CA THR A 64 -8.14 -8.50 -3.94
C THR A 64 -7.39 -8.64 -2.61
N ILE A 65 -8.02 -8.18 -1.53
CA ILE A 65 -7.49 -8.29 -0.16
C ILE A 65 -8.22 -9.41 0.57
N LEU A 66 -7.49 -10.33 1.19
CA LEU A 66 -7.99 -11.48 1.96
C LEU A 66 -7.20 -11.59 3.27
N GLY A 67 -7.79 -11.13 4.38
CA GLY A 67 -7.10 -10.90 5.64
C GLY A 67 -5.90 -9.96 5.47
N GLU A 68 -4.71 -10.46 5.79
CA GLU A 68 -3.45 -9.74 5.59
C GLU A 68 -2.86 -9.89 4.17
N ARG A 69 -3.44 -10.73 3.31
CA ARG A 69 -2.88 -11.03 1.99
C ARG A 69 -3.44 -10.11 0.91
N VAL A 70 -2.58 -9.60 0.03
CA VAL A 70 -2.94 -8.78 -1.13
C VAL A 70 -2.58 -9.53 -2.41
N ASP A 71 -3.60 -9.92 -3.16
CA ASP A 71 -3.47 -10.56 -4.46
C ASP A 71 -3.69 -9.50 -5.55
N TRP A 72 -2.60 -9.03 -6.15
CA TRP A 72 -2.60 -7.96 -7.15
C TRP A 72 -3.22 -8.39 -8.48
N ALA A 73 -3.77 -7.43 -9.23
CA ALA A 73 -4.27 -7.67 -10.58
C ALA A 73 -3.12 -8.15 -11.49
N LYS A 74 -3.41 -9.17 -12.31
CA LYS A 74 -2.40 -9.86 -13.14
C LYS A 74 -1.58 -8.93 -14.04
N ARG A 75 -2.15 -7.80 -14.49
CA ARG A 75 -1.45 -6.86 -15.38
C ARG A 75 -0.23 -6.20 -14.76
N TRP A 76 -0.17 -6.11 -13.43
CA TRP A 76 0.93 -5.49 -12.71
C TRP A 76 2.12 -6.44 -12.56
N ASN A 77 1.91 -7.76 -12.76
CA ASN A 77 2.92 -8.79 -12.57
C ASN A 77 3.61 -8.75 -11.19
N THR A 78 2.93 -8.17 -10.20
CA THR A 78 3.40 -8.05 -8.82
C THR A 78 3.06 -9.34 -8.07
N PRO A 79 4.02 -9.94 -7.33
CA PRO A 79 3.73 -11.11 -6.49
C PRO A 79 2.79 -10.75 -5.34
N THR A 80 2.08 -11.74 -4.80
CA THR A 80 1.25 -11.57 -3.61
C THR A 80 2.05 -10.90 -2.48
N SER A 81 1.47 -9.88 -1.88
CA SER A 81 2.07 -9.11 -0.79
C SER A 81 1.28 -9.26 0.50
N TYR A 82 1.82 -8.73 1.60
CA TYR A 82 1.19 -8.81 2.92
C TYR A 82 1.05 -7.41 3.52
N LEU A 83 -0.15 -7.10 3.99
CA LEU A 83 -0.48 -5.89 4.74
C LEU A 83 0.08 -6.00 6.16
N ARG A 84 0.53 -4.86 6.69
CA ARG A 84 0.81 -4.71 8.12
C ARG A 84 0.03 -3.52 8.65
N VAL A 85 -0.66 -3.73 9.77
CA VAL A 85 -1.32 -2.65 10.50
C VAL A 85 -0.29 -2.01 11.42
N PHE A 86 -0.13 -0.69 11.35
CA PHE A 86 0.84 0.02 12.21
C PHE A 86 0.27 1.29 12.87
N GLY A 87 -1.04 1.53 12.74
CA GLY A 87 -1.74 2.62 13.41
C GLY A 87 -3.26 2.49 13.30
N ILE A 88 -3.97 3.45 13.87
CA ILE A 88 -5.42 3.55 13.72
C ILE A 88 -5.72 3.80 12.25
N ASN A 89 -6.43 2.89 11.60
CA ASN A 89 -6.79 2.96 10.19
C ASN A 89 -5.61 3.07 9.22
N LYS A 90 -4.40 2.65 9.61
CA LYS A 90 -3.21 2.73 8.75
C LYS A 90 -2.64 1.35 8.48
N ILE A 91 -2.44 1.08 7.19
CA ILE A 91 -1.82 -0.14 6.69
C ILE A 91 -0.59 0.20 5.86
N SER A 92 0.37 -0.71 5.83
CA SER A 92 1.50 -0.65 4.91
C SER A 92 1.60 -1.95 4.12
N VAL A 93 2.07 -1.85 2.89
CA VAL A 93 2.42 -3.00 2.05
C VAL A 93 3.81 -2.75 1.44
N THR A 94 4.57 -3.82 1.19
CA THR A 94 5.84 -3.70 0.47
C THR A 94 5.66 -4.26 -0.94
N VAL A 95 5.87 -3.42 -1.94
CA VAL A 95 5.78 -3.73 -3.37
C VAL A 95 7.11 -3.41 -4.01
N ASP A 96 7.76 -4.41 -4.62
CA ASP A 96 9.05 -4.26 -5.30
C ASP A 96 10.13 -3.54 -4.45
N GLY A 97 10.14 -3.84 -3.15
CA GLY A 97 11.07 -3.25 -2.18
C GLY A 97 10.70 -1.84 -1.69
N THR A 98 9.63 -1.25 -2.21
CA THR A 98 9.09 0.04 -1.76
C THR A 98 7.97 -0.20 -0.77
N MET A 99 8.04 0.45 0.40
CA MET A 99 6.94 0.45 1.36
C MET A 99 5.95 1.54 0.97
N LEU A 100 4.71 1.16 0.70
CA LEU A 100 3.58 2.06 0.51
C LEU A 100 2.72 2.06 1.76
N VAL A 101 2.18 3.21 2.08
CA VAL A 101 1.32 3.43 3.25
C VAL A 101 -0.04 3.88 2.77
N ALA A 102 -1.08 3.20 3.24
CA ALA A 102 -2.46 3.60 3.03
C ALA A 102 -3.16 3.98 4.34
N GLU A 103 -3.97 5.02 4.28
CA GLU A 103 -4.94 5.36 5.32
C GLU A 103 -6.36 4.97 4.87
N LEU A 104 -7.07 4.25 5.73
CA LEU A 104 -8.46 3.89 5.52
C LEU A 104 -9.36 5.07 5.93
N HIS A 105 -10.16 5.53 5.00
CA HIS A 105 -11.20 6.54 5.20
C HIS A 105 -12.56 5.92 4.91
N MET A 106 -13.55 6.24 5.75
CA MET A 106 -14.95 5.89 5.54
C MET A 106 -15.68 7.13 5.01
N LEU A 107 -16.23 7.07 3.80
CA LEU A 107 -17.11 8.13 3.31
C LEU A 107 -18.49 8.04 3.98
N ASP A 108 -19.27 9.13 3.88
CA ASP A 108 -20.66 9.25 4.38
C ASP A 108 -21.61 8.12 3.90
N SER A 109 -21.22 7.34 2.89
CA SER A 109 -21.98 6.23 2.31
C SER A 109 -21.51 4.84 2.76
N ASP A 110 -20.78 4.73 3.88
CA ASP A 110 -20.21 3.48 4.41
C ASP A 110 -19.26 2.76 3.44
N ARG A 111 -18.81 3.43 2.37
CA ARG A 111 -17.89 2.86 1.40
C ARG A 111 -16.44 3.14 1.84
N PRO A 112 -15.63 2.09 2.11
CA PRO A 112 -14.25 2.27 2.51
C PRO A 112 -13.37 2.68 1.32
N MET A 113 -12.46 3.62 1.57
CA MET A 113 -11.44 4.10 0.63
C MET A 113 -10.05 4.01 1.25
N LEU A 114 -9.06 3.60 0.46
CA LEU A 114 -7.65 3.60 0.86
C LEU A 114 -6.94 4.74 0.13
N PHE A 115 -6.37 5.66 0.90
CA PHE A 115 -5.56 6.76 0.40
C PHE A 115 -4.09 6.39 0.56
N TRP A 116 -3.44 6.06 -0.55
CA TRP A 116 -2.03 5.70 -0.59
C TRP A 116 -1.13 6.95 -0.61
N ASP A 117 0.08 6.82 -0.09
CA ASP A 117 1.08 7.89 0.00
C ASP A 117 1.70 8.28 -1.35
N ASP A 118 1.52 7.45 -2.37
CA ASP A 118 1.84 7.75 -3.78
C ASP A 118 0.73 8.53 -4.51
N SER A 119 -0.31 8.95 -3.78
CA SER A 119 -1.51 9.65 -4.29
C SER A 119 -2.53 8.75 -5.00
N ASP A 120 -2.33 7.43 -5.05
CA ASP A 120 -3.38 6.52 -5.50
C ASP A 120 -4.51 6.45 -4.46
N VAL A 121 -5.75 6.36 -4.96
CA VAL A 121 -6.92 6.19 -4.11
C VAL A 121 -7.66 4.95 -4.58
N TRP A 122 -7.85 3.99 -3.68
CA TRP A 122 -8.57 2.77 -3.99
C TRP A 122 -9.92 2.76 -3.30
N VAL A 123 -10.91 2.21 -3.98
CA VAL A 123 -12.28 2.09 -3.51
C VAL A 123 -12.70 0.64 -3.57
N LYS A 124 -13.32 0.17 -2.49
CA LYS A 124 -13.84 -1.18 -2.41
C LYS A 124 -15.04 -1.34 -3.34
N GLN A 125 -15.05 -2.41 -4.12
CA GLN A 125 -16.18 -2.77 -4.97
C GLN A 125 -17.33 -3.29 -4.09
N ASP A 126 -18.55 -2.81 -4.36
CA ASP A 126 -19.73 -3.30 -3.63
C ASP A 126 -19.99 -4.76 -4.02
N ALA A 127 -20.11 -5.64 -3.03
CA ALA A 127 -20.43 -7.06 -3.27
C ALA A 127 -21.82 -7.26 -3.89
N GLU A 128 -22.70 -6.26 -3.85
CA GLU A 128 -24.12 -6.40 -4.22
C GLU A 128 -24.40 -6.24 -5.72
N MET A 129 -23.46 -5.72 -6.51
CA MET A 129 -23.73 -5.46 -7.94
C MET A 129 -23.52 -6.68 -8.86
N GLU A 130 -22.97 -7.78 -8.37
CA GLU A 130 -22.70 -8.96 -9.21
C GLU A 130 -23.91 -9.90 -9.37
N SER A 131 -25.02 -9.66 -8.64
CA SER A 131 -26.17 -10.57 -8.61
C SER A 131 -27.27 -10.28 -9.65
N THR A 132 -27.18 -9.20 -10.45
CA THR A 132 -28.31 -8.76 -11.29
C THR A 132 -28.16 -9.01 -12.80
N GLN A 133 -27.11 -9.71 -13.27
CA GLN A 133 -26.89 -9.91 -14.72
C GLN A 133 -26.88 -11.36 -15.25
N SER A 134 -27.30 -12.36 -14.45
CA SER A 134 -27.48 -13.75 -14.93
C SER A 134 -28.95 -14.16 -15.11
N GLY A 135 -29.80 -13.25 -15.60
CA GLY A 135 -31.24 -13.47 -15.71
C GLY A 135 -31.87 -12.97 -17.03
N THR A 136 -31.32 -13.37 -18.18
CA THR A 136 -31.94 -13.22 -19.51
C THR A 136 -31.14 -14.13 -20.46
N HIS A 137 -31.69 -15.04 -21.27
CA HIS A 137 -33.05 -15.34 -21.71
C HIS A 137 -33.04 -16.74 -22.36
#